data_AF-A0AA96LAA0-F1
#
_entry.id   AF-A0AA96LAA0-F1
#
_cell.length_a   1.000
_cell.length_b   1.000
_cell.length_c   1.000
_cell.angle_alpha   90.00
_cell.angle_beta   90.00
_cell.angle_gamma   90.00
#
_symmetry.space_group_name_H-M   'P 1'
#
loop_
_entity.id
_entity.type
_entity.pdbx_description
1 polymer ?
#
loop_
_entity_poly.entity_id
_entity_poly.type
_entity_poly.pdbx_seq_one_letter_code
_entity_poly.pdbx_strand_id
1 'polypeptide(L)'
;MSLSIEERTYLEKIFHLRFRIESGSQPQPDSGGTPVTESSRLQQEEGLEETISLFAKIREIDRLPIAASQFTKFYSRMLCGVLYAMSVYRIGLDASLPSLSVAWDKEQPFTLILAPQGTSDPETLASGGDRNTWRAHTLAALFTGNLQRLFCLLSGRYRLSPQMLWENAAVYVHHFYGEMIAGAAAGSDRERITGDYCFLLSEEAAWLTGGSSFNPLGVEGRCIPHPAQPGVSFRVRKTCCLKYQLPGSGSCTTCPLITDEERSGKLTAGKPK
;
A
#
# COMPACT_ATOMS: atom_id res chain seq x y z
N MET A 1 20.50 -10.35 1.25
CA MET A 1 21.06 -9.60 2.40
C MET A 1 19.92 -9.28 3.35
N SER A 2 20.23 -8.90 4.59
CA SER A 2 19.24 -8.42 5.54
C SER A 2 19.27 -6.89 5.61
N LEU A 3 18.12 -6.28 5.89
CA LEU A 3 18.04 -4.85 6.22
C LEU A 3 18.86 -4.56 7.48
N SER A 4 19.59 -3.45 7.48
CA SER A 4 20.22 -2.87 8.66
C SER A 4 19.20 -2.47 9.72
N ILE A 5 19.65 -2.21 10.95
CA ILE A 5 18.77 -1.78 12.04
C ILE A 5 18.07 -0.47 11.70
N GLU A 6 18.79 0.51 11.15
CA GLU A 6 18.24 1.81 10.78
C GLU A 6 17.17 1.70 9.69
N GLU A 7 17.40 0.87 8.67
CA GLU A 7 16.43 0.63 7.60
C GLU A 7 15.16 -0.02 8.14
N ARG A 8 15.29 -1.02 9.04
CA ARG A 8 14.13 -1.66 9.70
C ARG A 8 13.35 -0.65 10.55
N THR A 9 14.04 0.14 11.36
CA THR A 9 13.42 1.17 12.21
C THR A 9 12.69 2.21 11.38
N TYR A 10 13.25 2.61 10.23
CA TYR A 10 12.58 3.52 9.31
C TYR A 10 11.30 2.89 8.72
N LEU A 11 11.37 1.64 8.24
CA LEU A 11 10.22 0.95 7.67
C LEU A 11 9.12 0.71 8.71
N GLU A 12 9.48 0.40 9.95
CA GLU A 12 8.53 0.28 11.05
C GLU A 12 7.84 1.62 11.35
N LYS A 13 8.62 2.69 11.46
CA LYS A 13 8.09 4.01 11.83
C LYS A 13 7.19 4.64 10.76
N ILE A 14 7.57 4.53 9.49
CA ILE A 14 6.91 5.23 8.38
C ILE A 14 5.81 4.39 7.74
N PHE A 15 6.05 3.08 7.63
CA PHE A 15 5.21 2.15 6.90
C PHE A 15 4.58 1.07 7.79
N HIS A 16 4.85 1.05 9.10
CA HIS A 16 4.31 0.04 10.02
C HIS A 16 4.66 -1.38 9.54
N LEU A 17 5.88 -1.55 9.05
CA LEU A 17 6.44 -2.85 8.69
C LEU A 17 7.40 -3.32 9.79
N ARG A 18 6.99 -4.35 10.52
CA ARG A 18 7.83 -5.08 11.48
C ARG A 18 8.39 -6.35 10.82
N PHE A 19 9.45 -6.88 11.40
CA PHE A 19 10.13 -8.08 10.90
C PHE A 19 10.19 -9.16 11.97
N ARG A 20 9.96 -10.43 11.59
CA ARG A 20 10.11 -11.57 12.50
C ARG A 20 11.55 -11.64 13.03
N ILE A 21 11.73 -12.04 14.28
CA ILE A 21 13.06 -12.22 14.89
C ILE A 21 13.63 -13.56 14.38
N GLU A 22 14.83 -13.55 13.80
CA GLU A 22 15.57 -14.76 13.43
C GLU A 22 16.17 -15.38 14.70
N SER A 23 15.41 -16.23 15.41
CA SER A 23 15.89 -17.25 16.37
C SER A 23 14.70 -18.01 16.93
N GLY A 24 14.86 -19.31 17.21
CA GLY A 24 13.84 -20.26 17.70
C GLY A 24 13.24 -19.99 19.09
N SER A 25 12.92 -18.74 19.38
CA SER A 25 12.09 -18.32 20.49
C SER A 25 10.82 -17.79 19.88
N GLN A 26 9.78 -18.63 19.80
CA GLN A 26 8.44 -18.08 19.86
C GLN A 26 8.45 -17.12 21.06
N PRO A 27 8.01 -15.85 20.92
CA PRO A 27 7.68 -15.09 22.11
C PRO A 27 6.74 -16.00 22.89
N GLN A 28 7.09 -16.36 24.13
CA GLN A 28 6.06 -16.88 25.01
C GLN A 28 4.92 -15.86 24.94
N PRO A 29 3.67 -16.31 24.75
CA PRO A 29 2.56 -15.38 24.77
C PRO A 29 2.59 -14.75 26.15
N ASP A 30 3.10 -13.51 26.24
CA ASP A 30 2.77 -12.65 27.35
C ASP A 30 1.25 -12.73 27.47
N SER A 31 0.79 -12.90 28.69
CA SER A 31 -0.60 -13.13 29.08
C SER A 31 -1.55 -11.95 28.79
N GLY A 32 -1.18 -11.11 27.80
CA GLY A 32 -1.95 -10.03 27.18
C GLY A 32 -1.45 -9.65 25.76
N GLY A 33 -0.87 -10.59 25.00
CA GLY A 33 -0.22 -10.34 23.70
C GLY A 33 -1.10 -9.70 22.62
N THR A 34 -0.46 -8.89 21.77
CA THR A 34 -1.02 -8.28 20.55
C THR A 34 -1.65 -9.36 19.67
N PRO A 35 -2.97 -9.31 19.39
CA PRO A 35 -3.60 -10.27 18.48
C PRO A 35 -2.90 -10.23 17.11
N VAL A 36 -2.69 -11.40 16.51
CA VAL A 36 -2.10 -11.54 15.18
C VAL A 36 -3.05 -12.34 14.29
N THR A 37 -3.39 -11.78 13.13
CA THR A 37 -4.00 -12.56 12.04
C THR A 37 -2.89 -13.13 11.17
N GLU A 38 -2.75 -14.45 11.17
CA GLU A 38 -1.78 -15.15 10.32
C GLU A 38 -2.14 -15.11 8.83
N SER A 39 -1.13 -15.24 7.98
CA SER A 39 -1.24 -15.29 6.52
C SER A 39 -2.28 -16.29 6.02
N SER A 40 -2.36 -17.46 6.64
CA SER A 40 -3.28 -18.53 6.28
C SER A 40 -4.74 -18.12 6.48
N ARG A 41 -5.02 -17.28 7.48
CA ARG A 41 -6.37 -16.78 7.79
C ARG A 41 -6.80 -15.68 6.83
N LEU A 42 -5.90 -14.77 6.46
CA LEU A 42 -6.19 -13.69 5.50
C LEU A 42 -6.56 -14.20 4.10
N GLN A 43 -6.12 -15.41 3.76
CA GLN A 43 -6.40 -16.06 2.49
C GLN A 43 -7.76 -16.79 2.45
N GLN A 44 -8.41 -16.95 3.61
CA GLN A 44 -9.72 -17.59 3.76
C GLN A 44 -10.81 -16.54 3.92
N GLU A 45 -12.01 -16.79 3.41
CA GLU A 45 -13.12 -15.84 3.52
C GLU A 45 -13.47 -15.55 4.99
N GLU A 46 -13.49 -16.58 5.84
CA GLU A 46 -13.80 -16.46 7.25
C GLU A 46 -12.75 -15.63 8.00
N GLY A 47 -11.46 -15.92 7.77
CA GLY A 47 -10.37 -15.19 8.43
C GLY A 47 -10.24 -13.74 7.93
N LEU A 48 -10.55 -13.49 6.66
CA LEU A 48 -10.66 -12.14 6.12
C LEU A 48 -11.83 -11.38 6.77
N GLU A 49 -13.00 -12.02 6.92
CA GLU A 49 -14.16 -11.40 7.54
C GLU A 49 -13.93 -11.04 9.01
N GLU A 50 -13.28 -11.92 9.77
CA GLU A 50 -12.86 -11.62 11.14
C GLU A 50 -11.89 -10.44 11.20
N THR A 51 -10.93 -10.38 10.28
CA THR A 51 -9.96 -9.28 10.16
C THR A 51 -10.67 -7.96 9.89
N ILE A 52 -11.61 -7.93 8.94
CA ILE A 52 -12.38 -6.72 8.63
C ILE A 52 -13.30 -6.34 9.79
N SER A 53 -13.89 -7.31 10.48
CA SER A 53 -14.75 -7.07 11.65
C SER A 53 -13.96 -6.48 12.82
N LEU A 54 -12.75 -6.99 13.06
CA LEU A 54 -11.83 -6.44 14.06
C LEU A 54 -11.40 -5.02 13.68
N PHE A 55 -11.03 -4.80 12.41
CA PHE A 55 -10.73 -3.47 11.90
C PHE A 55 -11.91 -2.50 12.08
N ALA A 56 -13.12 -2.94 11.73
CA ALA A 56 -14.34 -2.16 11.86
C ALA A 56 -14.60 -1.77 13.33
N LYS A 57 -14.45 -2.73 14.25
CA LYS A 57 -14.59 -2.50 15.70
C LYS A 57 -13.59 -1.49 16.23
N ILE A 58 -12.31 -1.65 15.91
CA ILE A 58 -11.23 -0.75 16.36
C ILE A 58 -11.44 0.67 15.83
N ARG A 59 -11.99 0.78 14.62
CA ARG A 59 -12.16 2.05 13.91
C ARG A 59 -13.55 2.65 14.04
N GLU A 60 -14.41 2.02 14.85
CA GLU A 60 -15.80 2.42 15.09
C GLU A 60 -16.57 2.62 13.77
N ILE A 61 -16.46 1.65 12.87
CA ILE A 61 -17.11 1.64 11.55
C ILE A 61 -18.27 0.65 11.57
N ASP A 62 -19.50 1.14 11.50
CA ASP A 62 -20.69 0.30 11.66
C ASP A 62 -21.02 -0.57 10.43
N ARG A 63 -20.34 -0.36 9.30
CA ARG A 63 -20.63 -1.06 8.04
C ARG A 63 -19.37 -1.72 7.48
N LEU A 64 -19.39 -3.05 7.43
CA LEU A 64 -18.25 -3.85 6.98
C LEU A 64 -17.76 -3.53 5.55
N PRO A 65 -18.61 -3.22 4.55
CA PRO A 65 -18.10 -2.80 3.23
C PRO A 65 -17.28 -1.49 3.27
N ILE A 66 -17.66 -0.53 4.13
CA ILE A 66 -16.89 0.70 4.33
C ILE A 66 -15.57 0.37 5.02
N ALA A 67 -15.62 -0.47 6.05
CA ALA A 67 -14.44 -0.94 6.79
C ALA A 67 -13.46 -1.64 5.85
N ALA A 68 -13.93 -2.55 4.99
CA ALA A 68 -13.15 -3.23 3.96
C ALA A 68 -12.47 -2.24 2.99
N SER A 69 -13.21 -1.24 2.47
CA SER A 69 -12.61 -0.20 1.61
C SER A 69 -11.53 0.61 2.34
N GLN A 70 -11.78 0.99 3.60
CA GLN A 70 -10.76 1.71 4.38
C GLN A 70 -9.56 0.82 4.70
N PHE A 71 -9.78 -0.44 5.09
CA PHE A 71 -8.74 -1.42 5.34
C PHE A 71 -7.78 -1.53 4.16
N THR A 72 -8.30 -1.64 2.92
CA THR A 72 -7.49 -1.66 1.70
C THR A 72 -6.53 -0.47 1.61
N LYS A 73 -6.95 0.73 2.04
CA LYS A 73 -6.09 1.92 2.03
C LYS A 73 -4.95 1.80 3.03
N PHE A 74 -5.23 1.40 4.26
CA PHE A 74 -4.20 1.19 5.28
C PHE A 74 -3.23 0.09 4.86
N TYR A 75 -3.76 -1.02 4.35
CA TYR A 75 -2.98 -2.17 3.92
C TYR A 75 -2.04 -1.81 2.77
N SER A 76 -2.57 -1.16 1.72
CA SER A 76 -1.77 -0.72 0.58
C SER A 76 -0.74 0.34 0.95
N ARG A 77 -1.09 1.25 1.88
CA ARG A 77 -0.15 2.26 2.39
C ARG A 77 1.08 1.61 3.02
N MET A 78 0.89 0.64 3.92
CA MET A 78 2.00 -0.01 4.61
C MET A 78 2.87 -0.81 3.64
N LEU A 79 2.23 -1.50 2.70
CA LEU A 79 2.91 -2.25 1.65
C LEU A 79 3.77 -1.38 0.72
N CYS A 80 3.60 -0.05 0.70
CA CYS A 80 4.53 0.85 0.02
C CYS A 80 5.93 0.84 0.65
N GLY A 81 6.10 0.37 1.89
CA GLY A 81 7.42 0.15 2.49
C GLY A 81 8.22 -0.94 1.79
N VAL A 82 7.56 -1.90 1.13
CA VAL A 82 8.21 -2.92 0.29
C VAL A 82 8.76 -2.28 -0.99
N LEU A 83 8.00 -1.37 -1.60
CA LEU A 83 8.44 -0.57 -2.74
C LEU A 83 9.63 0.32 -2.36
N TYR A 84 9.56 0.94 -1.18
CA TYR A 84 10.65 1.75 -0.64
C TYR A 84 11.91 0.91 -0.43
N ALA A 85 11.80 -0.25 0.22
CA ALA A 85 12.94 -1.15 0.41
C ALA A 85 13.55 -1.59 -0.93
N MET A 86 12.73 -1.88 -1.93
CA MET A 86 13.20 -2.28 -3.26
C MET A 86 13.92 -1.14 -4.00
N SER A 87 13.32 0.06 -4.07
CA SER A 87 13.84 1.13 -4.91
C SER A 87 14.93 1.96 -4.22
N VAL A 88 14.83 2.17 -2.91
CA VAL A 88 15.77 2.97 -2.11
C VAL A 88 16.86 2.11 -1.50
N TYR A 89 16.48 1.08 -0.73
CA TYR A 89 17.45 0.21 -0.05
C TYR A 89 17.99 -0.92 -0.94
N ARG A 90 17.41 -1.11 -2.14
CA ARG A 90 17.82 -2.15 -3.09
C ARG A 90 17.66 -3.56 -2.49
N ILE A 91 16.64 -3.73 -1.65
CA ILE A 91 16.26 -4.98 -0.98
C ILE A 91 14.84 -5.39 -1.37
N GLY A 92 14.71 -6.55 -2.00
CA GLY A 92 13.46 -7.17 -2.38
C GLY A 92 12.91 -7.99 -1.23
N LEU A 93 11.90 -7.45 -0.55
CA LEU A 93 11.18 -8.14 0.51
C LEU A 93 10.06 -9.00 -0.08
N ASP A 94 9.90 -10.23 0.41
CA ASP A 94 8.75 -11.06 0.06
C ASP A 94 7.53 -10.62 0.87
N ALA A 95 6.62 -9.92 0.18
CA ALA A 95 5.36 -9.46 0.72
C ALA A 95 4.16 -10.26 0.19
N SER A 96 4.38 -11.48 -0.32
CA SER A 96 3.29 -12.38 -0.68
C SER A 96 2.46 -12.74 0.56
N LEU A 97 1.16 -13.03 0.37
CA LEU A 97 0.26 -13.33 1.48
C LEU A 97 0.81 -14.40 2.44
N PRO A 98 1.37 -15.54 1.98
CA PRO A 98 1.96 -16.55 2.86
C PRO A 98 3.08 -16.03 3.78
N SER A 99 3.82 -15.02 3.32
CA SER A 99 5.02 -14.50 3.99
C SER A 99 4.74 -13.35 4.96
N LEU A 100 3.49 -12.92 5.12
CA LEU A 100 3.11 -11.79 5.99
C LEU A 100 2.05 -12.13 7.04
N SER A 101 2.09 -11.49 8.19
CA SER A 101 1.03 -11.55 9.20
C SER A 101 0.59 -10.12 9.55
N VAL A 102 -0.63 -9.96 10.06
CA VAL A 102 -1.16 -8.67 10.51
C VAL A 102 -1.21 -8.66 12.03
N ALA A 103 -0.55 -7.69 12.67
CA ALA A 103 -0.59 -7.47 14.11
C ALA A 103 -1.56 -6.34 14.48
N TRP A 104 -2.31 -6.53 15.55
CA TRP A 104 -3.33 -5.61 16.07
C TRP A 104 -2.88 -4.96 17.37
N ASP A 105 -1.94 -4.02 17.29
CA ASP A 105 -1.36 -3.36 18.47
C ASP A 105 -2.37 -2.43 19.18
N LYS A 106 -2.23 -2.19 20.47
CA LYS A 106 -3.09 -1.24 21.20
C LYS A 106 -2.83 0.21 20.77
N GLU A 107 -1.57 0.54 20.48
CA GLU A 107 -1.15 1.90 20.11
C GLU A 107 -1.21 2.12 18.59
N GLN A 108 -0.93 1.05 17.84
CA GLN A 108 -0.80 1.03 16.38
C GLN A 108 -1.60 -0.16 15.83
N PRO A 109 -2.94 -0.06 15.76
CA PRO A 109 -3.82 -1.22 15.60
C PRO A 109 -3.67 -2.01 14.31
N PHE A 110 -2.74 -1.64 13.45
CA PHE A 110 -2.51 -2.31 12.20
C PHE A 110 -1.04 -2.21 11.80
N THR A 111 -0.34 -3.33 11.88
CA THR A 111 1.09 -3.44 11.53
C THR A 111 1.28 -4.72 10.71
N LEU A 112 2.08 -4.67 9.63
CA LEU A 112 2.45 -5.88 8.89
C LEU A 112 3.74 -6.46 9.44
N ILE A 113 3.77 -7.78 9.60
CA ILE A 113 4.96 -8.52 10.03
C ILE A 113 5.46 -9.35 8.84
N LEU A 114 6.67 -9.06 8.37
CA LEU A 114 7.31 -9.77 7.25
C LEU A 114 8.49 -10.62 7.75
N ALA A 115 8.97 -11.52 6.88
CA ALA A 115 10.26 -12.15 7.08
C ALA A 115 11.40 -11.11 6.99
N PRO A 116 12.44 -11.19 7.84
CA PRO A 116 13.54 -10.23 7.84
C PRO A 116 14.50 -10.37 6.66
N GLN A 117 14.46 -11.51 5.95
CA GLN A 117 15.34 -11.77 4.82
C GLN A 117 14.78 -11.17 3.53
N GLY A 118 15.66 -10.57 2.74
CA GLY A 118 15.35 -10.11 1.39
C GLY A 118 16.44 -10.49 0.39
N THR A 119 16.10 -10.36 -0.88
CA THR A 119 17.04 -10.52 -1.98
C THR A 119 17.63 -9.16 -2.34
N SER A 120 18.95 -9.08 -2.50
CA SER A 120 19.59 -7.83 -2.89
C SER A 120 19.45 -7.62 -4.39
N ASP A 121 19.35 -6.36 -4.80
CA ASP A 121 19.48 -5.96 -6.21
C ASP A 121 20.81 -6.51 -6.77
N PRO A 122 20.77 -7.33 -7.84
CA PRO A 122 21.97 -7.94 -8.44
C PRO A 122 23.03 -6.93 -8.88
N GLU A 123 22.63 -5.72 -9.28
CA GLU A 123 23.56 -4.65 -9.64
C GLU A 123 24.36 -4.14 -8.43
N THR A 124 23.83 -4.27 -7.20
CA THR A 124 24.57 -3.92 -5.97
C THR A 124 25.71 -4.89 -5.71
N LEU A 125 25.50 -6.16 -6.06
CA LEU A 125 26.43 -7.24 -5.78
C LEU A 125 27.46 -7.44 -6.90
N ALA A 126 27.37 -6.69 -8.00
CA ALA A 126 28.12 -6.92 -9.24
C ALA A 126 28.07 -8.40 -9.68
N SER A 127 26.99 -9.12 -9.34
CA SER A 127 26.92 -10.57 -9.44
C SER A 127 26.51 -11.07 -10.83
N GLY A 128 26.44 -10.19 -11.82
CA GLY A 128 26.02 -10.51 -13.19
C GLY A 128 24.54 -10.89 -13.34
N GLY A 129 23.71 -10.70 -12.31
CA GLY A 129 22.28 -10.99 -12.36
C GLY A 129 21.46 -9.87 -13.02
N ASP A 130 20.26 -10.23 -13.50
CA ASP A 130 19.35 -9.27 -14.14
C ASP A 130 18.46 -8.57 -13.11
N ARG A 131 18.68 -7.25 -12.95
CA ARG A 131 17.87 -6.40 -12.08
C ARG A 131 16.39 -6.37 -12.48
N ASN A 132 16.08 -6.42 -13.78
CA ASN A 132 14.68 -6.37 -14.23
C ASN A 132 13.90 -7.60 -13.77
N THR A 133 14.49 -8.79 -13.90
CA THR A 133 13.93 -10.03 -13.37
C THR A 133 13.79 -9.98 -11.85
N TRP A 134 14.79 -9.49 -11.12
CA TRP A 134 14.70 -9.32 -9.66
C TRP A 134 13.55 -8.38 -9.25
N ARG A 135 13.46 -7.21 -9.89
CA ARG A 135 12.37 -6.24 -9.67
C ARG A 135 11.01 -6.86 -9.96
N ALA A 136 10.86 -7.55 -11.10
CA ALA A 136 9.63 -8.21 -11.48
C ALA A 136 9.21 -9.26 -10.45
N HIS A 137 10.15 -10.03 -9.90
CA HIS A 137 9.88 -11.01 -8.84
C HIS A 137 9.41 -10.35 -7.54
N THR A 138 10.10 -9.30 -7.06
CA THR A 138 9.68 -8.56 -5.86
C THR A 138 8.29 -7.96 -6.04
N LEU A 139 8.02 -7.35 -7.19
CA LEU A 139 6.70 -6.78 -7.49
C LEU A 139 5.63 -7.88 -7.64
N ALA A 140 5.95 -9.04 -8.21
CA ALA A 140 5.01 -10.16 -8.30
C ALA A 140 4.56 -10.65 -6.93
N ALA A 141 5.49 -10.78 -5.97
CA ALA A 141 5.16 -11.18 -4.61
C ALA A 141 4.19 -10.19 -3.96
N LEU A 142 4.43 -8.89 -4.15
CA LEU A 142 3.63 -7.80 -3.59
C LEU A 142 2.24 -7.65 -4.26
N PHE A 143 2.19 -7.62 -5.58
CA PHE A 143 0.97 -7.30 -6.31
C PHE A 143 0.16 -8.56 -6.62
N THR A 144 0.73 -9.51 -7.38
CA THR A 144 0.04 -10.74 -7.77
C THR A 144 -0.13 -11.70 -6.59
N GLY A 145 0.93 -11.90 -5.80
CA GLY A 145 0.96 -12.81 -4.66
C GLY A 145 0.21 -12.29 -3.44
N ASN A 146 -0.20 -11.02 -3.45
CA ASN A 146 -0.87 -10.39 -2.32
C ASN A 146 -2.03 -9.47 -2.71
N LEU A 147 -1.79 -8.23 -3.14
CA LEU A 147 -2.86 -7.24 -3.32
C LEU A 147 -3.98 -7.72 -4.22
N GLN A 148 -3.65 -8.33 -5.37
CA GLN A 148 -4.65 -8.87 -6.30
C GLN A 148 -5.49 -9.97 -5.64
N ARG A 149 -4.88 -10.92 -4.94
CA ARG A 149 -5.60 -12.01 -4.24
C ARG A 149 -6.54 -11.46 -3.17
N LEU A 150 -6.02 -10.55 -2.34
CA LEU A 150 -6.80 -9.93 -1.28
C LEU A 150 -7.96 -9.09 -1.85
N PHE A 151 -7.73 -8.35 -2.94
CA PHE A 151 -8.75 -7.52 -3.56
C PHE A 151 -9.85 -8.36 -4.21
N CYS A 152 -9.51 -9.51 -4.82
CA CYS A 152 -10.51 -10.46 -5.30
C CYS A 152 -11.41 -10.96 -4.16
N LEU A 153 -10.84 -11.35 -3.02
CA LEU A 153 -11.61 -11.80 -1.86
C LEU A 153 -12.52 -10.70 -1.31
N LEU A 154 -12.00 -9.48 -1.13
CA LEU A 154 -12.77 -8.33 -0.66
C LEU A 154 -13.90 -7.95 -1.63
N SER A 155 -13.60 -7.97 -2.93
CA SER A 155 -14.59 -7.71 -3.99
C SER A 155 -15.72 -8.73 -3.96
N GLY A 156 -15.40 -10.02 -3.83
CA GLY A 156 -16.40 -11.09 -3.73
C GLY A 156 -17.25 -10.97 -2.46
N ARG A 157 -16.61 -10.84 -1.30
CA ARG A 157 -17.28 -10.86 0.00
C ARG A 157 -18.13 -9.63 0.29
N TYR A 158 -17.66 -8.44 -0.09
CA TYR A 158 -18.29 -7.15 0.24
C TYR A 158 -18.88 -6.42 -0.96
N ARG A 159 -18.83 -7.02 -2.17
CA ARG A 159 -19.31 -6.42 -3.43
C ARG A 159 -18.68 -5.06 -3.73
N LEU A 160 -17.43 -4.88 -3.33
CA LEU A 160 -16.65 -3.68 -3.64
C LEU A 160 -16.17 -3.72 -5.08
N SER A 161 -16.13 -2.57 -5.75
CA SER A 161 -15.59 -2.49 -7.11
C SER A 161 -14.08 -2.81 -7.11
N PRO A 162 -13.58 -3.73 -7.96
CA PRO A 162 -12.15 -3.96 -8.11
C PRO A 162 -11.38 -2.68 -8.45
N GLN A 163 -11.96 -1.81 -9.29
CA GLN A 163 -11.38 -0.51 -9.64
C GLN A 163 -11.23 0.39 -8.40
N MET A 164 -12.18 0.34 -7.46
CA MET A 164 -12.10 1.11 -6.21
C MET A 164 -10.95 0.65 -5.32
N LEU A 165 -10.76 -0.67 -5.21
CA LEU A 165 -9.68 -1.27 -4.42
C LEU A 165 -8.32 -0.91 -5.02
N TRP A 166 -8.18 -1.00 -6.34
CA TRP A 166 -6.96 -0.59 -7.02
C TRP A 166 -6.70 0.91 -6.96
N GLU A 167 -7.71 1.78 -7.10
CA GLU A 167 -7.53 3.22 -6.88
C GLU A 167 -7.14 3.56 -5.44
N ASN A 168 -7.62 2.79 -4.45
CA ASN A 168 -7.19 2.93 -3.06
C ASN A 168 -5.68 2.64 -2.91
N ALA A 169 -5.16 1.64 -3.63
CA ALA A 169 -3.72 1.33 -3.64
C ALA A 169 -2.91 2.36 -4.43
N ALA A 170 -3.34 2.67 -5.65
CA ALA A 170 -2.65 3.57 -6.57
C ALA A 170 -2.35 4.93 -5.95
N VAL A 171 -3.29 5.50 -5.17
CA VAL A 171 -3.08 6.77 -4.47
C VAL A 171 -1.83 6.76 -3.57
N TYR A 172 -1.57 5.66 -2.85
CA TYR A 172 -0.38 5.57 -2.00
C TYR A 172 0.87 5.27 -2.82
N VAL A 173 0.78 4.43 -3.85
CA VAL A 173 1.89 4.17 -4.77
C VAL A 173 2.39 5.47 -5.40
N HIS A 174 1.49 6.26 -6.00
CA HIS A 174 1.85 7.55 -6.60
C HIS A 174 2.42 8.53 -5.57
N HIS A 175 1.81 8.62 -4.39
CA HIS A 175 2.27 9.51 -3.33
C HIS A 175 3.68 9.16 -2.89
N PHE A 176 3.93 7.90 -2.50
CA PHE A 176 5.24 7.50 -1.98
C PHE A 176 6.33 7.48 -3.04
N TYR A 177 6.04 7.09 -4.29
CA TYR A 177 7.03 7.27 -5.37
C TYR A 177 7.33 8.75 -5.63
N GLY A 178 6.31 9.63 -5.57
CA GLY A 178 6.54 11.08 -5.63
C GLY A 178 7.50 11.58 -4.54
N GLU A 179 7.27 11.17 -3.29
CA GLU A 179 8.17 11.51 -2.16
C GLU A 179 9.58 10.93 -2.35
N MET A 180 9.70 9.67 -2.78
CA MET A 180 10.99 9.02 -3.03
C MET A 180 11.77 9.72 -4.14
N ILE A 181 11.12 10.07 -5.26
CA ILE A 181 11.76 10.76 -6.39
C ILE A 181 12.20 12.18 -5.99
N ALA A 182 11.35 12.90 -5.25
CA ALA A 182 11.65 14.25 -4.76
C ALA A 182 12.81 14.27 -3.75
N GLY A 183 12.86 13.26 -2.85
CA GLY A 183 13.90 13.12 -1.83
C GLY A 183 15.21 12.49 -2.33
N ALA A 184 15.20 11.82 -3.48
CA ALA A 184 16.39 11.14 -4.01
C ALA A 184 17.47 12.13 -4.46
N ALA A 185 18.73 11.76 -4.23
CA ALA A 185 19.89 12.44 -4.81
C ALA A 185 19.82 12.39 -6.34
N ALA A 186 20.34 13.43 -7.01
CA ALA A 186 20.41 13.46 -8.46
C ALA A 186 21.34 12.35 -9.00
N GLY A 187 21.08 11.93 -10.24
CA GLY A 187 21.82 10.85 -10.89
C GLY A 187 21.16 9.49 -10.71
N SER A 188 21.99 8.46 -10.51
CA SER A 188 21.58 7.04 -10.59
C SER A 188 20.46 6.64 -9.63
N ASP A 189 20.38 7.25 -8.44
CA ASP A 189 19.32 6.96 -7.48
C ASP A 189 17.96 7.44 -7.96
N ARG A 190 17.86 8.71 -8.37
CA ARG A 190 16.62 9.25 -8.91
C ARG A 190 16.21 8.53 -10.19
N GLU A 191 17.15 8.20 -11.07
CA GLU A 191 16.87 7.45 -12.30
C GLU A 191 16.31 6.05 -12.00
N ARG A 192 16.90 5.34 -11.04
CA ARG A 192 16.44 4.01 -10.62
C ARG A 192 15.03 4.05 -10.04
N ILE A 193 14.78 4.92 -9.06
CA ILE A 193 13.46 5.06 -8.42
C ILE A 193 12.41 5.47 -9.48
N THR A 194 12.76 6.40 -10.36
CA THR A 194 11.88 6.80 -11.48
C THR A 194 11.61 5.62 -12.41
N GLY A 195 12.62 4.84 -12.76
CA GLY A 195 12.48 3.67 -13.63
C GLY A 195 11.61 2.57 -13.02
N ASP A 196 11.71 2.32 -11.72
CA ASP A 196 10.85 1.37 -11.01
C ASP A 196 9.39 1.85 -10.98
N TYR A 197 9.18 3.15 -10.77
CA TYR A 197 7.86 3.76 -10.85
C TYR A 197 7.26 3.65 -12.25
N CYS A 198 8.02 4.04 -13.28
CA CYS A 198 7.58 3.97 -14.67
C CYS A 198 7.22 2.54 -15.08
N PHE A 199 8.04 1.55 -14.69
CA PHE A 199 7.71 0.14 -14.93
C PHE A 199 6.38 -0.24 -14.27
N LEU A 200 6.17 0.13 -13.00
CA LEU A 200 4.94 -0.22 -12.29
C LEU A 200 3.68 0.39 -12.93
N LEU A 201 3.80 1.54 -13.59
CA LEU A 201 2.70 2.21 -14.29
C LEU A 201 2.50 1.72 -15.73
N SER A 202 3.45 0.97 -16.28
CA SER A 202 3.44 0.61 -17.69
C SER A 202 2.44 -0.51 -17.99
N GLU A 203 2.01 -0.62 -19.25
CA GLU A 203 1.10 -1.69 -19.67
C GLU A 203 1.78 -3.06 -19.63
N GLU A 204 3.11 -3.12 -19.81
CA GLU A 204 3.89 -4.36 -19.65
C GLU A 204 3.81 -4.91 -18.23
N ALA A 205 3.48 -4.08 -17.23
CA ALA A 205 3.30 -4.49 -15.85
C ALA A 205 1.84 -4.84 -15.49
N ALA A 206 0.88 -4.76 -16.42
CA ALA A 206 -0.54 -5.04 -16.14
C ALA A 206 -0.81 -6.45 -15.60
N TRP A 207 0.08 -7.42 -15.85
CA TRP A 207 0.00 -8.77 -15.28
C TRP A 207 0.12 -8.78 -13.74
N LEU A 208 0.79 -7.78 -13.14
CA LEU A 208 0.91 -7.63 -11.69
C LEU A 208 -0.46 -7.46 -11.02
N THR A 209 -1.41 -6.87 -11.73
CA THR A 209 -2.74 -6.52 -11.23
C THR A 209 -3.83 -7.43 -11.79
N GLY A 210 -3.47 -8.65 -12.18
CA GLY A 210 -4.42 -9.65 -12.70
C GLY A 210 -4.60 -9.67 -14.22
N GLY A 211 -3.76 -8.97 -14.99
CA GLY A 211 -3.73 -9.09 -16.45
C GLY A 211 -4.98 -8.56 -17.16
N SER A 212 -5.59 -7.50 -16.61
CA SER A 212 -6.69 -6.79 -17.26
C SER A 212 -6.24 -6.12 -18.56
N SER A 213 -7.19 -5.64 -19.37
CA SER A 213 -6.89 -4.91 -20.62
C SER A 213 -6.17 -3.56 -20.41
N PHE A 214 -5.98 -3.14 -19.17
CA PHE A 214 -5.21 -1.95 -18.77
C PHE A 214 -4.60 -2.15 -17.39
N ASN A 215 -3.48 -1.47 -17.10
CA ASN A 215 -2.89 -1.42 -15.76
C ASN A 215 -3.61 -0.39 -14.86
N PRO A 216 -4.34 -0.79 -13.81
CA PRO A 216 -5.09 0.12 -12.95
C PRO A 216 -4.21 1.06 -12.11
N LEU A 217 -2.91 0.77 -11.96
CA LEU A 217 -1.94 1.70 -11.37
C LEU A 217 -1.55 2.81 -12.36
N GLY A 218 -1.45 2.48 -13.65
CA GLY A 218 -1.10 3.40 -14.74
C GLY A 218 -2.24 4.28 -15.25
N VAL A 219 -3.50 3.95 -14.93
CA VAL A 219 -4.65 4.72 -15.44
C VAL A 219 -4.60 6.15 -14.96
N GLU A 220 -4.41 7.09 -15.89
CA GLU A 220 -4.56 8.52 -15.59
C GLU A 220 -6.04 8.84 -15.26
N GLY A 221 -6.20 9.57 -14.15
CA GLY A 221 -7.50 10.09 -13.73
C GLY A 221 -7.77 11.45 -14.38
N ARG A 222 -8.96 11.99 -14.13
CA ARG A 222 -9.25 13.39 -14.47
C ARG A 222 -8.40 14.29 -13.58
N CYS A 223 -7.44 15.02 -14.14
CA CYS A 223 -6.68 16.03 -13.42
C CYS A 223 -7.37 17.39 -13.54
N ILE A 224 -7.44 18.13 -12.44
CA ILE A 224 -7.96 19.49 -12.45
C ILE A 224 -6.94 20.45 -11.83
N PRO A 225 -6.85 21.71 -12.30
CA PRO A 225 -5.93 22.69 -11.76
C PRO A 225 -6.29 23.04 -10.32
N HIS A 226 -5.28 23.32 -9.50
CA HIS A 226 -5.47 23.78 -8.14
C HIS A 226 -5.91 25.25 -8.15
N PRO A 227 -7.03 25.62 -7.50
CA PRO A 227 -7.61 26.95 -7.63
C PRO A 227 -6.73 28.07 -7.06
N ALA A 228 -5.86 27.75 -6.10
CA ALA A 228 -4.97 28.72 -5.45
C ALA A 228 -3.47 28.50 -5.71
N GLN A 229 -3.09 27.49 -6.51
CA GLN A 229 -1.67 27.16 -6.77
C GLN A 229 -1.47 26.97 -8.27
N PRO A 230 -1.09 28.03 -9.00
CA PRO A 230 -0.82 27.95 -10.44
C PRO A 230 0.21 26.87 -10.77
N GLY A 231 -0.03 26.10 -11.83
CA GLY A 231 0.85 25.00 -12.25
C GLY A 231 0.71 23.71 -11.45
N VAL A 232 -0.04 23.72 -10.35
CA VAL A 232 -0.38 22.50 -9.60
C VAL A 232 -1.70 21.95 -10.12
N SER A 233 -1.75 20.66 -10.39
CA SER A 233 -3.00 19.94 -10.64
C SER A 233 -3.13 18.79 -9.65
N PHE A 234 -4.35 18.32 -9.45
CA PHE A 234 -4.57 17.13 -8.66
C PHE A 234 -5.61 16.23 -9.33
N ARG A 235 -5.43 14.93 -9.09
CA ARG A 235 -6.25 13.88 -9.65
C ARG A 235 -7.57 13.76 -8.91
N VAL A 236 -8.68 13.83 -9.64
CA VAL A 236 -10.00 13.38 -9.20
C VAL A 236 -10.09 11.88 -9.44
N ARG A 237 -10.51 11.15 -8.41
CA ARG A 237 -10.70 9.69 -8.49
C ARG A 237 -11.88 9.36 -9.40
N LYS A 238 -11.85 8.19 -10.03
CA LYS A 238 -13.00 7.66 -10.80
C LYS A 238 -14.01 6.99 -9.87
N THR A 239 -13.56 6.50 -8.71
CA THR A 239 -14.40 5.77 -7.74
C THR A 239 -14.41 6.43 -6.36
N CYS A 240 -15.54 6.30 -5.66
CA CYS A 240 -15.66 6.77 -4.28
C CYS A 240 -15.14 5.71 -3.30
N CYS A 241 -14.17 6.05 -2.45
CA CYS A 241 -13.67 5.11 -1.43
C CYS A 241 -14.58 4.96 -0.19
N LEU A 242 -15.78 5.54 -0.20
CA LEU A 242 -16.74 5.50 0.91
C LEU A 242 -16.29 6.20 2.20
N LYS A 243 -15.16 6.94 2.18
CA LYS A 243 -14.68 7.68 3.37
C LYS A 243 -15.74 8.64 3.92
N TYR A 244 -16.52 9.29 3.06
CA TYR A 244 -17.55 10.25 3.47
C TYR A 244 -18.69 9.62 4.30
N GLN A 245 -18.79 8.29 4.32
CA GLN A 245 -19.78 7.56 5.11
C GLN A 245 -19.26 7.22 6.52
N LEU A 246 -18.01 7.56 6.86
CA LEU A 246 -17.49 7.41 8.22
C LEU A 246 -18.08 8.48 9.14
N PRO A 247 -18.31 8.20 10.44
CA PRO A 247 -18.75 9.19 11.41
C PRO A 247 -17.85 10.43 11.40
N GLY A 248 -18.45 11.63 11.39
CA GLY A 248 -17.73 12.91 11.40
C GLY A 248 -16.86 13.18 10.17
N SER A 249 -16.91 12.34 9.13
CA SER A 249 -16.10 12.51 7.92
C SER A 249 -16.89 13.14 6.78
N GLY A 250 -16.30 14.11 6.10
CA GLY A 250 -16.82 14.65 4.85
C GLY A 250 -16.15 14.05 3.61
N SER A 251 -16.69 14.39 2.43
CA SER A 251 -16.03 14.14 1.15
C SER A 251 -14.65 14.79 1.08
N CYS A 252 -13.67 14.04 0.58
CA CYS A 252 -12.31 14.54 0.32
C CYS A 252 -12.24 15.33 -0.99
N THR A 253 -11.17 16.12 -1.17
CA THR A 253 -10.93 16.92 -2.38
C THR A 253 -10.85 16.06 -3.65
N THR A 254 -10.36 14.82 -3.54
CA THR A 254 -10.27 13.88 -4.68
C THR A 254 -11.52 13.04 -4.90
N CYS A 255 -12.60 13.25 -4.12
CA CYS A 255 -13.84 12.46 -4.19
C CYS A 255 -14.56 12.70 -5.52
N PRO A 256 -15.06 11.66 -6.23
CA PRO A 256 -15.84 11.85 -7.45
C PRO A 256 -17.26 12.37 -7.21
N LEU A 257 -17.75 12.30 -5.96
CA LEU A 257 -19.15 12.62 -5.63
C LEU A 257 -19.40 14.12 -5.39
N ILE A 258 -18.37 14.96 -5.46
CA ILE A 258 -18.49 16.41 -5.24
C ILE A 258 -18.22 17.17 -6.54
N THR A 259 -18.84 18.34 -6.67
CA THR A 259 -18.65 19.21 -7.84
C THR A 259 -17.27 19.88 -7.82
N ASP A 260 -16.87 20.48 -8.94
CA ASP A 260 -15.62 21.25 -9.00
C ASP A 260 -15.68 22.51 -8.13
N GLU A 261 -16.86 23.10 -7.94
CA GLU A 261 -17.09 24.24 -7.04
C GLU A 261 -16.90 23.84 -5.58
N GLU A 262 -17.56 22.76 -5.11
CA GLU A 262 -17.41 22.25 -3.74
C GLU A 262 -15.95 21.87 -3.45
N ARG A 263 -15.30 21.25 -4.43
CA ARG A 263 -13.90 20.86 -4.37
C ARG A 263 -12.98 22.08 -4.29
N SER A 264 -13.24 23.11 -5.09
CA SER A 264 -12.48 24.36 -5.06
C SER A 264 -12.60 25.04 -3.70
N GLY A 265 -13.82 25.11 -3.14
CA GLY A 265 -14.06 25.63 -1.81
C GLY A 265 -13.27 24.90 -0.72
N LYS A 266 -13.19 23.56 -0.79
CA LYS A 266 -12.38 22.75 0.14
C LYS A 266 -10.87 23.00 0.01
N LEU A 267 -10.38 23.33 -1.19
CA LEU A 267 -8.96 23.59 -1.44
C LEU A 267 -8.55 25.01 -1.02
N THR A 268 -9.45 25.97 -1.16
CA THR A 268 -9.21 27.36 -0.74
C THR A 268 -9.41 27.55 0.76
N ALA A 269 -10.23 26.72 1.41
CA ALA A 269 -10.50 26.84 2.85
C ALA A 269 -9.28 26.56 3.73
N GLY A 270 -8.29 25.77 3.25
CA GLY A 270 -7.09 25.41 4.00
C GLY A 270 -7.36 24.63 5.29
N LYS A 271 -6.54 23.62 5.60
CA LYS A 271 -6.53 23.09 6.98
C LYS A 271 -6.08 24.23 7.92
N PRO A 272 -6.70 24.43 9.10
CA PRO A 272 -6.08 25.27 10.12
C PRO A 272 -4.65 24.77 10.35
N LYS A 273 -3.70 25.72 10.35
CA LYS A 273 -2.30 25.47 10.67
C LYS A 273 -2.16 24.79 12.02
#